data_AF-A0A920RG30-F1
#
_entry.id   AF-A0A920RG30-F1
#
_cell.length_a   1.000
_cell.length_b   1.000
_cell.length_c   1.000
_cell.angle_alpha   90.00
_cell.angle_beta   90.00
_cell.angle_gamma   90.00
#
_symmetry.space_group_name_H-M   'P 1'
#
loop_
_entity.id
_entity.type
_entity.pdbx_description
1 polymer ?
#
loop_
_entity_poly.entity_id
_entity_poly.type
_entity_poly.pdbx_seq_one_letter_code
_entity_poly.pdbx_strand_id
1 'polypeptide(L)' 'MTDKRLKVTLVRSKYGRGAKQLATVHGLGLRKVRQTVRLKTHRRCVE' A
#
# COMPACT_ATOMS: atom_id res chain seq x y z
N MET A 1 6.99 -19.36 10.94
CA MET A 1 6.29 -18.10 10.59
C MET A 1 6.22 -18.05 9.08
N THR A 2 5.10 -18.47 8.48
CA THR A 2 4.96 -18.58 7.02
C THR A 2 5.16 -17.21 6.37
N ASP A 3 5.98 -17.13 5.32
CA ASP A 3 6.23 -15.94 4.50
C ASP A 3 4.96 -15.46 3.77
N LYS A 4 3.97 -15.00 4.54
CA LYS A 4 2.72 -14.48 4.01
C LYS A 4 3.01 -13.13 3.37
N ARG A 5 2.80 -13.05 2.06
CA ARG A 5 2.92 -11.81 1.29
C ARG A 5 1.53 -11.22 1.08
N LEU A 6 1.35 -9.94 1.40
CA LEU A 6 0.12 -9.21 1.07
C LEU A 6 0.19 -8.75 -0.38
N LYS A 7 -0.90 -9.00 -1.12
CA LYS A 7 -1.12 -8.43 -2.44
C LYS A 7 -2.03 -7.22 -2.28
N VAL A 8 -1.49 -6.02 -2.49
CA VAL A 8 -2.22 -4.77 -2.35
C VAL A 8 -2.39 -4.14 -3.73
N THR A 9 -3.62 -3.79 -4.09
CA THR A 9 -3.94 -3.19 -5.40
C THR A 9 -4.66 -1.87 -5.20
N LEU A 10 -4.23 -0.82 -5.90
CA LEU A 10 -4.94 0.46 -5.89
C LEU A 10 -6.16 0.38 -6.82
N VAL A 11 -7.35 0.20 -6.25
CA VAL A 11 -8.58 0.01 -7.05
C VAL A 11 -9.20 1.33 -7.52
N ARG A 12 -9.00 2.42 -6.78
CA ARG A 12 -9.61 3.74 -7.04
C ARG A 12 -8.57 4.85 -7.16
N SER A 13 -8.98 5.96 -7.75
CA SER A 13 -8.14 7.17 -7.82
C SER A 13 -7.77 7.69 -6.43
N LYS A 14 -6.54 8.18 -6.31
CA LYS A 14 -6.01 8.81 -5.09
C LYS A 14 -6.39 10.29 -4.96
N TYR A 15 -6.80 10.94 -6.05
CA TYR A 15 -7.17 12.36 -6.03
C TYR A 15 -8.45 12.58 -5.22
N GLY A 16 -8.50 13.67 -4.44
CA GLY A 16 -9.59 13.95 -3.50
C GLY A 16 -9.51 13.20 -2.17
N ARG A 17 -8.38 12.55 -1.86
CA ARG A 17 -8.12 11.89 -0.58
C ARG A 17 -7.28 12.78 0.34
N GLY A 18 -7.45 12.61 1.65
CA GLY A 18 -6.71 13.38 2.66
C GLY A 18 -5.20 13.09 2.63
N ALA A 19 -4.41 14.02 3.17
CA ALA A 19 -2.95 13.96 3.15
C ALA A 19 -2.38 12.65 3.71
N LYS A 20 -2.97 12.10 4.80
CA LYS A 20 -2.55 10.82 5.39
C LYS A 20 -2.71 9.65 4.42
N GLN A 21 -3.84 9.58 3.74
CA GLN A 21 -4.11 8.50 2.76
C GLN A 21 -3.18 8.60 1.56
N LEU A 22 -2.91 9.82 1.10
CA LEU A 22 -1.94 10.06 0.02
C LEU A 22 -0.53 9.62 0.43
N ALA A 23 -0.08 10.00 1.63
CA ALA A 23 1.20 9.58 2.17
C ALA A 23 1.32 8.05 2.27
N THR A 24 0.26 7.37 2.72
CA THR A 24 0.24 5.90 2.76
C THR A 24 0.32 5.29 1.36
N VAL A 25 -0.50 5.75 0.41
CA VAL A 25 -0.49 5.24 -0.98
C VAL A 25 0.90 5.42 -1.61
N HIS A 26 1.55 6.57 -1.33
CA HIS A 26 2.90 6.86 -1.80
C HIS A 26 3.96 6.00 -1.09
N GLY A 27 3.88 5.84 0.23
CA GLY A 27 4.78 4.99 1.03
C GLY A 27 4.67 3.51 0.67
N LEU A 28 3.50 3.06 0.23
CA LEU A 28 3.28 1.71 -0.31
C LEU A 28 3.77 1.55 -1.77
N GLY A 29 4.20 2.63 -2.44
CA GLY A 29 4.70 2.61 -3.82
C GLY A 29 3.62 2.55 -4.90
N LEU A 30 2.34 2.79 -4.55
CA LEU A 30 1.23 2.78 -5.49
C LEU A 30 1.12 4.15 -6.18
N ARG A 31 1.39 4.20 -7.50
CA ARG A 31 1.38 5.43 -8.29
C ARG A 31 0.18 5.54 -9.23
N LYS A 32 -0.34 4.41 -9.72
CA LYS A 32 -1.46 4.36 -10.68
C LYS A 32 -2.55 3.36 -10.27
N VAL A 33 -3.77 3.60 -10.74
CA VAL A 33 -4.91 2.70 -10.53
C VAL A 33 -4.63 1.35 -11.22
N ARG A 34 -5.11 0.27 -10.60
CA ARG A 34 -4.86 -1.14 -10.96
C ARG A 34 -3.41 -1.60 -10.81
N GLN A 35 -2.52 -0.77 -10.28
CA GLN A 35 -1.19 -1.22 -9.88
C GLN A 35 -1.29 -2.13 -8.66
N THR A 36 -0.55 -3.23 -8.70
CA THR A 36 -0.46 -4.20 -7.62
C THR A 36 0.96 -4.26 -7.09
N VAL A 37 1.11 -4.22 -5.76
CA VAL A 37 2.40 -4.37 -5.05
C VAL A 37 2.31 -5.56 -4.11
N ARG A 38 3.40 -6.33 -4.02
CA ARG A 38 3.55 -7.44 -3.07
C ARG A 38 4.38 -6.95 -1.88
N LEU A 39 3.82 -7.02 -0.69
CA LEU A 39 4.46 -6.58 0.54
C LEU A 39 4.72 -7.77 1.45
N LYS A 40 5.82 -7.72 2.20
CA LYS A 40 6.10 -8.69 3.26
C LYS A 40 5.24 -8.33 4.47
N THR A 41 4.50 -9.29 5.02
CA THR A 41 3.70 -9.07 6.22
C THR A 41 4.61 -9.20 7.44
N HIS A 42 5.23 -8.10 7.86
CA HIS A 42 5.85 -8.04 9.18
C HIS A 42 4.79 -7.56 10.18
N ARG A 43 4.54 -8.34 11.24
CA ARG A 43 3.56 -8.00 12.30
C ARG A 43 4.01 -6.79 13.16
N ARG A 44 5.21 -6.26 12.90
CA ARG A 44 5.66 -4.93 13.34
C ARG A 44 5.72 -4.01 12.13
N CYS A 45 4.82 -3.04 12.08
CA CYS A 45 5.11 -1.79 11.41
C CYS A 45 6.15 -1.06 12.28
N VAL A 46 7.22 -0.59 11.65
CA VAL A 46 8.45 -0.04 12.23
C VAL A 46 8.18 1.23 13.06
N GLU A 47 9.08 1.48 14.02
CA GLU A 47 9.29 2.74 14.76
C GLU A 47 9.30 4.00 13.85
#